data_AF-A0A6N2YEG4-F1
#
_entry.id   AF-A0A6N2YEG4-F1
#
_cell.length_a   1.000
_cell.length_b   1.000
_cell.length_c   1.000
_cell.angle_alpha   90.00
_cell.angle_beta   90.00
_cell.angle_gamma   90.00
#
_symmetry.space_group_name_H-M   'P 1'
#
loop_
_entity.id
_entity.type
_entity.pdbx_description
1 polymer ?
#
loop_
_entity_poly.entity_id
_entity_poly.type
_entity_poly.pdbx_seq_one_letter_code
_entity_poly.pdbx_strand_id
1 'polypeptide(L)' 'MAHADEFKELHAYYTTRKDNPLKKLQSLIVIACKILRVIFAILTKGMTYDPKKMLRDIVRPNEQSVQVA' A
#
# COMPACT_ATOMS: atom_id res chain seq x y z
N MET A 1 10.05 -13.21 -13.78
CA MET A 1 9.26 -11.96 -13.89
C MET A 1 9.04 -11.44 -12.48
N ALA A 2 9.33 -10.17 -12.21
CA ALA A 2 9.17 -9.61 -10.87
C ALA A 2 7.68 -9.41 -10.56
N HIS A 3 7.06 -10.44 -9.97
CA HIS A 3 5.66 -10.49 -9.59
C HIS A 3 5.52 -10.01 -8.13
N ALA A 4 5.55 -8.70 -7.93
CA ALA A 4 5.22 -8.13 -6.62
C ALA A 4 3.69 -8.09 -6.48
N ASP A 5 3.12 -9.25 -6.16
CA ASP A 5 1.67 -9.46 -6.03
C ASP A 5 1.05 -8.55 -4.95
N GLU A 6 1.84 -8.07 -3.99
CA GLU A 6 1.43 -7.09 -3.00
C GLU A 6 0.91 -5.78 -3.63
N PHE A 7 1.48 -5.34 -4.76
CA PHE A 7 1.03 -4.12 -5.44
C PHE A 7 -0.26 -4.34 -6.24
N LYS A 8 -0.48 -5.56 -6.75
CA LYS A 8 -1.74 -5.91 -7.40
C LYS A 8 -2.87 -6.00 -6.38
N GLU A 9 -2.62 -6.63 -5.24
CA GLU A 9 -3.57 -6.67 -4.12
C GLU A 9 -3.90 -5.26 -3.66
N LEU A 10 -2.89 -4.40 -3.54
CA LEU A 10 -3.09 -3.01 -3.16
C LEU A 10 -3.89 -2.22 -4.20
N HIS A 11 -3.62 -2.44 -5.49
CA HIS A 11 -4.37 -1.82 -6.57
C HIS A 11 -5.84 -2.24 -6.54
N ALA A 12 -6.11 -3.53 -6.41
CA ALA A 12 -7.45 -4.07 -6.26
C ALA A 12 -8.13 -3.46 -5.03
N TYR A 13 -7.46 -3.44 -3.88
CA TYR A 13 -7.99 -2.84 -2.67
C TYR A 13 -8.39 -1.38 -2.88
N TYR A 14 -7.57 -0.54 -3.51
CA TYR A 14 -7.91 0.88 -3.75
C TYR A 14 -9.04 1.09 -4.75
N THR A 15 -9.19 0.23 -5.76
CA THR A 15 -10.23 0.38 -6.79
C THR A 15 -11.58 -0.22 -6.36
N THR A 16 -11.60 -1.18 -5.44
CA THR A 16 -12.81 -1.87 -4.98
C THR A 16 -13.29 -1.46 -3.59
N ARG A 17 -12.79 -0.35 -3.01
CA ARG A 17 -13.25 0.13 -1.69
C ARG A 17 -14.72 0.56 -1.76
N LYS A 18 -15.47 0.26 -0.70
CA LYS A 18 -16.86 0.70 -0.54
C LYS A 18 -16.99 2.22 -0.43
N ASP A 19 -16.04 2.85 0.26
CA ASP A 19 -15.98 4.30 0.43
C ASP A 19 -14.84 4.89 -0.42
N ASN A 20 -15.16 5.91 -1.23
CA ASN A 20 -14.25 6.60 -2.14
C ASN A 20 -13.34 5.67 -2.98
N PRO A 21 -13.90 4.85 -3.88
CA PRO A 21 -13.10 4.00 -4.76
C PRO A 21 -12.20 4.88 -5.66
N LEU A 22 -10.91 4.58 -5.67
CA LEU A 22 -9.97 5.32 -6.50
C LEU A 22 -10.08 4.89 -7.97
N LYS A 23 -10.05 5.86 -8.88
CA LYS A 23 -9.91 5.57 -10.32
C LYS A 23 -8.55 4.91 -10.59
N LYS A 24 -8.46 4.12 -11.66
CA LYS A 24 -7.25 3.34 -12.00
C LYS A 24 -5.95 4.16 -11.93
N LEU A 25 -5.95 5.36 -12.49
CA LEU A 25 -4.78 6.25 -12.46
C LEU A 25 -4.44 6.76 -11.05
N GLN A 26 -5.45 7.10 -10.24
CA GLN A 26 -5.24 7.56 -8.87
C GLN A 26 -4.64 6.47 -8.00
N SER A 27 -5.13 5.24 -8.13
CA SER A 27 -4.56 4.09 -7.43
C SER A 27 -3.10 3.86 -7.81
N LEU A 28 -2.76 3.94 -9.11
CA LEU A 28 -1.37 3.81 -9.56
C LEU A 28 -0.46 4.92 -9.02
N ILE A 29 -0.93 6.17 -8.99
CA ILE A 29 -0.16 7.30 -8.42
C ILE A 29 0.10 7.07 -6.93
N VAL A 30 -0.91 6.62 -6.16
CA VAL A 30 -0.75 6.33 -4.73
C VAL A 30 0.25 5.21 -4.50
N ILE A 31 0.20 4.14 -5.30
CA ILE A 31 1.13 3.02 -5.23
C ILE A 31 2.57 3.47 -5.56
N ALA A 32 2.77 4.23 -6.64
CA ALA A 32 4.08 4.78 -6.99
C ALA A 32 4.65 5.66 -5.87
N CYS A 33 3.81 6.50 -5.28
CA CYS A 33 4.20 7.37 -4.16
C CYS A 33 4.57 6.57 -2.89
N LYS A 34 3.95 5.40 -2.66
CA LYS A 34 4.34 4.47 -1.58
C LYS A 34 5.69 3.82 -1.87
N ILE A 35 5.94 3.38 -3.10
CA ILE A 35 7.22 2.80 -3.52
C ILE A 35 8.36 3.80 -3.30
N LEU A 36 8.18 5.05 -3.71
CA LEU A 36 9.19 6.10 -3.49
C LEU A 36 9.54 6.29 -2.01
N ARG A 37 8.54 6.26 -1.11
CA ARG A 37 8.77 6.34 0.34
C ARG A 37 9.53 5.13 0.89
N VAL A 38 9.22 3.94 0.38
CA VAL A 38 9.92 2.71 0.76
C VAL A 38 11.38 2.75 0.30
N ILE A 39 11.64 3.14 -0.94
CA ILE A 39 13.01 3.33 -1.46
C ILE A 39 13.76 4.37 -0.62
N PHE A 40 13.14 5.51 -0.33
CA PHE A 40 13.72 6.55 0.52
C PHE A 40 14.07 6.00 1.91
N ALA A 41 13.19 5.22 2.55
CA ALA A 41 13.45 4.62 3.86
C ALA A 41 14.58 3.58 3.82
N ILE A 42 14.66 2.76 2.76
CA ILE A 42 15.75 1.80 2.57
C ILE A 42 17.08 2.53 2.45
N LEU A 43 17.15 3.57 1.61
CA LEU A 43 18.37 4.34 1.37
C LEU A 43 18.81 5.14 2.60
N THR A 44 17.88 5.70 3.36
CA THR A 44 18.20 6.57 4.51
C THR A 44 18.43 5.81 5.80
N LYS A 45 17.71 4.71 6.03
CA LYS A 45 17.76 3.95 7.30
C LYS A 45 18.52 2.62 7.18
N GLY A 46 18.94 2.24 5.97
CA GLY A 46 19.63 0.97 5.72
C GLY A 46 18.78 -0.27 6.02
N MET A 47 17.45 -0.14 5.98
CA MET A 47 16.54 -1.26 6.26
C MET A 47 16.25 -2.09 5.01
N THR A 48 15.96 -3.38 5.18
CA THR A 48 15.53 -4.25 4.09
C THR A 48 14.05 -4.02 3.74
N TYR A 49 13.70 -4.27 2.48
CA TYR A 49 12.30 -4.27 2.04
C TYR A 49 11.55 -5.48 2.62
N ASP A 50 10.46 -5.23 3.33
CA ASP A 50 9.53 -6.27 3.79
C ASP A 50 8.12 -5.98 3.21
N PRO A 51 7.63 -6.79 2.26
CA PRO A 51 6.32 -6.62 1.64
C PRO A 51 5.17 -6.65 2.65
N LYS A 52 5.25 -7.52 3.66
CA LYS A 52 4.19 -7.66 4.67
C LYS A 52 4.13 -6.43 5.56
N LYS A 53 5.29 -5.89 5.95
CA LYS A 53 5.39 -4.63 6.69
C LYS A 53 4.85 -3.48 5.85
N MET A 54 5.21 -3.40 4.57
CA MET A 54 4.71 -2.36 3.67
C MET A 54 3.18 -2.36 3.58
N LEU A 55 2.56 -3.54 3.44
CA LEU A 55 1.10 -3.70 3.37
C LEU A 55 0.40 -3.32 4.67
N ARG A 56 1.01 -3.62 5.83
CA ARG A 56 0.50 -3.24 7.16
C ARG A 56 0.60 -1.73 7.42
N ASP A 57 1.64 -1.09 6.93
CA ASP A 57 1.84 0.38 7.05
C ASP A 57 0.82 1.20 6.22
N ILE A 58 -0.12 0.53 5.52
CA ILE A 58 -1.15 1.21 4.74
C ILE A 58 -2.33 1.49 5.66
N VAL A 59 -2.63 2.77 5.87
CA VAL A 59 -3.76 3.19 6.69
C VAL A 59 -5.06 2.85 5.98
N ARG A 60 -5.93 2.11 6.68
CA ARG A 60 -7.24 1.63 6.21
C ARG A 60 -8.34 2.24 7.09
N PRO A 61 -8.78 3.48 6.83
CA PRO A 61 -9.66 4.21 7.75
C PRO A 61 -11.00 3.49 8.03
N ASN A 62 -11.52 2.72 7.07
CA ASN A 62 -12.77 1.96 7.25
C ASN A 62 -12.59 0.54 7.84
N GLU A 63 -11.37 0.05 8.01
CA GLU A 63 -11.11 -1.25 8.68
C GLU A 63 -10.64 -1.08 10.14
N GLN A 64 -10.46 0.16 10.60
CA GLN A 64 -10.05 0.49 11.96
C GLN A 64 -11.17 0.33 13.01
N SER A 65 -12.41 0.00 12.59
CA SER A 65 -13.51 -0.33 13.50
C SER A 65 -13.52 -1.79 13.99
N VAL A 66 -12.62 -2.65 13.49
CA VAL A 66 -12.53 -4.06 13.91
C VAL A 66 -11.14 -4.35 14.46
N GLN A 67 -10.69 -3.54 15.43
CA GLN A 67 -9.55 -3.90 16.28
C GLN A 67 -9.55 -3.07 17.58
N VAL A 68 -10.64 -3.18 18.36
CA VAL A 68 -10.59 -2.94 19.81
C VAL A 68 -11.56 -3.92 20.48
N ALA A 69 -10.98 -4.78 21.33
CA ALA A 69 -11.58 -5.57 22.43
C ALA A 69 -12.81 -6.44 22.14
#